data_AF-A0A090WHT7-F1
#
_entry.id   AF-A0A090WHT7-F1
#
_cell.length_a   1.000
_cell.length_b   1.000
_cell.length_c   1.000
_cell.angle_alpha   90.00
_cell.angle_beta   90.00
_cell.angle_gamma   90.00
#
_symmetry.space_group_name_H-M   'P 1'
#
loop_
_entity.id
_entity.type
_entity.pdbx_description
1 polymer ?
#
loop_
_entity_poly.entity_id
_entity_poly.type
_entity_poly.pdbx_seq_one_letter_code
_entity_poly.pdbx_strand_id
1 'polypeptide(L)'
;MQPDLVMGYGIDGDNPIYESIQKAGIPVIYNGDWIEKHPLGKAEWIKLFGVLYGKEKEADRIFKEIEKEYLETKILAQTLESPSVIAGATWKDTWYLPYGNSWQGKIIADANGNYIYANTTGTGSLSYNVESVLTDAQNADIWIAPGSIPAIKPWRKIIALTASLMPLKTDRSIPLHLM
;
A
#
# COMPACT_ATOMS: atom_id res chain seq x y z
N MET A 1 -26.53 18.97 -3.67
CA MET A 1 -25.70 18.37 -4.74
C MET A 1 -26.54 17.34 -5.47
N GLN A 2 -26.40 17.22 -6.79
CA GLN A 2 -27.09 16.23 -7.62
C GLN A 2 -26.03 15.52 -8.49
N PRO A 3 -25.43 14.42 -8.00
CA PRO A 3 -24.36 13.73 -8.72
C PRO A 3 -24.92 12.84 -9.84
N ASP A 4 -24.19 12.73 -10.94
CA ASP A 4 -24.49 11.80 -12.04
C ASP A 4 -24.12 10.34 -11.70
N LEU A 5 -23.22 10.15 -10.74
CA LEU A 5 -22.72 8.86 -10.27
C LEU A 5 -22.21 9.00 -8.83
N VAL A 6 -22.43 7.98 -8.01
CA VAL A 6 -21.74 7.83 -6.72
C VAL A 6 -20.79 6.63 -6.78
N MET A 7 -19.53 6.85 -6.40
CA MET A 7 -18.58 5.77 -6.18
C MET A 7 -18.56 5.42 -4.69
N GLY A 8 -19.00 4.22 -4.37
CA GLY A 8 -18.99 3.66 -3.02
C GLY A 8 -17.72 2.85 -2.74
N TYR A 9 -17.39 2.70 -1.46
CA TYR A 9 -16.33 1.77 -1.05
C TYR A 9 -16.90 0.35 -1.01
N GLY A 10 -16.28 -0.57 -1.76
CA GLY A 10 -16.78 -1.92 -2.03
C GLY A 10 -16.49 -2.94 -0.94
N ILE A 11 -16.65 -2.59 0.35
CA ILE A 11 -16.66 -3.60 1.41
C ILE A 11 -18.12 -4.03 1.64
N ASP A 12 -18.36 -5.31 1.36
CA ASP A 12 -19.55 -6.10 1.72
C ASP A 12 -20.89 -5.84 1.03
N GLY A 13 -20.96 -5.16 -0.14
CA GLY A 13 -22.07 -5.23 -1.11
C GLY A 13 -23.47 -4.72 -0.69
N ASP A 14 -23.77 -4.76 0.60
CA ASP A 14 -25.02 -4.41 1.27
C ASP A 14 -24.77 -3.14 2.08
N ASN A 15 -24.98 -1.99 1.44
CA ASN A 15 -24.93 -0.71 2.11
C ASN A 15 -26.28 0.00 1.93
N PRO A 16 -27.10 0.11 2.99
CA PRO A 16 -28.41 0.75 2.92
C PRO A 16 -28.38 2.20 2.39
N ILE A 17 -27.25 2.89 2.55
CA ILE A 17 -27.04 4.24 1.99
C ILE A 17 -26.97 4.16 0.46
N TYR A 18 -26.20 3.22 -0.08
CA TYR A 18 -26.07 3.05 -1.52
C TYR A 18 -27.37 2.57 -2.17
N GLU A 19 -28.11 1.68 -1.51
CA GLU A 19 -29.46 1.30 -1.97
C GLU A 19 -30.40 2.52 -2.06
N SER A 20 -30.36 3.39 -1.06
CA SER A 20 -31.20 4.58 -1.02
C SER A 20 -30.84 5.56 -2.16
N ILE A 21 -29.55 5.70 -2.46
CA ILE A 21 -29.05 6.50 -3.59
C ILE A 21 -29.50 5.90 -4.93
N GLN A 22 -29.40 4.58 -5.09
CA GLN A 22 -29.89 3.89 -6.29
C GLN A 22 -31.40 4.04 -6.47
N LYS A 23 -32.19 3.92 -5.39
CA LYS A 23 -33.65 4.16 -5.40
C LYS A 23 -34.02 5.59 -5.79
N ALA A 24 -33.15 6.55 -5.52
CA ALA A 24 -33.29 7.95 -5.95
C ALA A 24 -32.90 8.17 -7.44
N GLY A 25 -32.56 7.10 -8.17
CA GLY A 25 -32.24 7.15 -9.60
C GLY A 25 -30.79 7.49 -9.91
N ILE A 26 -29.91 7.55 -8.91
CA ILE A 26 -28.48 7.85 -9.07
C ILE A 26 -27.71 6.53 -9.15
N PRO A 27 -26.98 6.25 -10.24
CA PRO A 27 -26.14 5.06 -10.34
C PRO A 27 -25.07 5.01 -9.24
N VAL A 28 -24.77 3.79 -8.76
CA VAL A 28 -23.70 3.53 -7.78
C VAL A 28 -22.73 2.50 -8.36
N ILE A 29 -21.43 2.80 -8.29
CA ILE A 29 -20.34 1.87 -8.62
C ILE A 29 -19.49 1.64 -7.37
N TYR A 30 -19.07 0.40 -7.14
CA TYR A 30 -18.20 0.03 -6.03
C TYR A 30 -16.72 0.09 -6.43
N ASN A 31 -15.92 0.77 -5.63
CA ASN A 31 -14.46 0.79 -5.75
C ASN A 31 -13.85 -0.36 -4.92
N GLY A 32 -13.09 -1.22 -5.60
CA GLY A 32 -12.38 -2.37 -5.02
C GLY A 32 -10.86 -2.29 -5.19
N ASP A 33 -10.30 -1.13 -5.54
CA ASP A 33 -8.87 -0.93 -5.79
C ASP A 33 -7.95 -1.30 -4.61
N TRP A 34 -8.53 -1.34 -3.42
CA TRP A 34 -7.89 -1.68 -2.16
C TRP A 34 -7.52 -3.17 -2.06
N ILE A 35 -8.36 -4.07 -2.59
CA ILE A 35 -8.16 -5.53 -2.48
C ILE A 35 -7.40 -6.14 -3.68
N GLU A 36 -6.88 -5.29 -4.55
CA GLU A 36 -6.08 -5.73 -5.70
C GLU A 36 -4.86 -6.55 -5.26
N LYS A 37 -4.52 -7.55 -6.08
CA LYS A 37 -3.37 -8.44 -5.81
C LYS A 37 -2.12 -8.02 -6.55
N HIS A 38 -2.27 -7.24 -7.62
CA HIS A 38 -1.17 -6.87 -8.50
C HIS A 38 -0.97 -5.35 -8.52
N PRO A 39 0.26 -4.83 -8.44
CA PRO A 39 0.54 -3.39 -8.50
C PRO A 39 -0.01 -2.73 -9.78
N LEU A 40 0.19 -3.39 -10.93
CA LEU A 40 -0.41 -2.94 -12.20
C LEU A 40 -1.94 -3.06 -12.23
N GLY A 41 -2.53 -4.07 -11.58
CA GLY A 41 -4.00 -4.16 -11.46
C GLY A 41 -4.55 -2.96 -10.68
N LYS A 42 -3.88 -2.60 -9.58
CA LYS A 42 -4.18 -1.36 -8.86
C LYS A 42 -4.02 -0.10 -9.71
N ALA A 43 -2.96 -0.01 -10.51
CA ALA A 43 -2.74 1.14 -11.39
C ALA A 43 -3.79 1.23 -12.52
N GLU A 44 -4.32 0.10 -12.98
CA GLU A 44 -5.28 0.04 -14.09
C GLU A 44 -6.62 0.72 -13.77
N TRP A 45 -6.95 0.93 -12.50
CA TRP A 45 -8.12 1.71 -12.07
C TRP A 45 -8.15 3.13 -12.66
N ILE A 46 -7.00 3.70 -13.07
CA ILE A 46 -6.98 4.96 -13.81
C ILE A 46 -7.80 4.90 -15.11
N LYS A 47 -7.88 3.74 -15.76
CA LYS A 47 -8.68 3.55 -16.99
C LYS A 47 -10.17 3.63 -16.70
N LEU A 48 -10.65 3.10 -15.56
CA LEU A 48 -12.04 3.27 -15.13
C LEU A 48 -12.37 4.76 -14.99
N PHE A 49 -11.52 5.52 -14.29
CA PHE A 49 -11.71 6.97 -14.19
C PHE A 49 -11.58 7.67 -15.54
N GLY A 50 -10.71 7.19 -16.43
CA GLY A 50 -10.64 7.62 -17.82
C GLY A 50 -12.00 7.53 -18.52
N VAL A 51 -12.69 6.39 -18.44
CA VAL A 51 -14.03 6.22 -19.02
C VAL A 51 -15.05 7.15 -18.34
N LEU A 52 -15.06 7.21 -17.01
CA LEU A 52 -16.04 8.02 -16.26
C LEU A 52 -15.93 9.53 -16.57
N TYR A 53 -14.75 10.01 -16.93
CA TYR A 53 -14.49 11.42 -17.23
C TYR A 53 -14.30 11.72 -18.73
N GLY A 54 -14.51 10.75 -19.64
CA GLY A 54 -14.29 10.94 -21.09
C GLY A 54 -12.83 11.22 -21.47
N LYS A 55 -11.90 10.60 -20.74
CA LYS A 55 -10.44 10.77 -20.78
C LYS A 55 -9.70 9.44 -21.07
N GLU A 56 -10.31 8.53 -21.82
CA GLU A 56 -9.80 7.18 -22.06
C GLU A 56 -8.40 7.19 -22.67
N LYS A 57 -8.14 8.07 -23.66
CA LYS A 57 -6.82 8.21 -24.28
C LYS A 57 -5.76 8.71 -23.31
N GLU A 58 -6.12 9.63 -22.41
CA GLU A 58 -5.21 10.17 -21.40
C GLU A 58 -4.89 9.10 -20.36
N ALA A 59 -5.91 8.39 -19.86
CA ALA A 59 -5.75 7.32 -18.89
C ALA A 59 -4.94 6.14 -19.44
N ASP A 60 -5.17 5.73 -20.70
CA ASP A 60 -4.38 4.68 -21.35
C ASP A 60 -2.90 5.08 -21.49
N ARG A 61 -2.64 6.33 -21.88
CA ARG A 61 -1.27 6.85 -21.97
C ARG A 61 -0.57 6.80 -20.61
N ILE A 62 -1.22 7.28 -19.56
CA ILE A 62 -0.64 7.29 -18.20
C ILE A 62 -0.42 5.87 -17.70
N PHE A 63 -1.38 4.96 -17.92
CA PHE A 63 -1.23 3.56 -17.51
C PHE A 63 -0.03 2.90 -18.18
N LYS A 64 0.15 3.07 -19.50
CA LYS A 64 1.28 2.51 -20.24
C LYS A 64 2.63 3.07 -19.77
N GLU A 65 2.66 4.34 -19.39
CA GLU A 65 3.84 4.97 -18.78
C GLU A 65 4.19 4.32 -17.44
N ILE A 66 3.20 4.15 -16.56
CA ILE A 66 3.36 3.45 -15.27
C ILE A 66 3.80 2.00 -15.47
N GLU A 67 3.17 1.27 -16.40
CA GLU A 67 3.50 -0.13 -16.70
C GLU A 67 4.94 -0.27 -17.14
N LYS A 68 5.38 0.57 -18.09
CA LYS A 68 6.75 0.57 -18.57
C LYS A 68 7.73 0.86 -17.44
N GLU A 69 7.54 1.95 -16.69
CA GLU A 69 8.43 2.33 -15.59
C GLU A 69 8.53 1.24 -14.51
N TYR A 70 7.40 0.63 -14.17
CA TYR A 70 7.35 -0.45 -13.19
C TYR A 70 8.12 -1.69 -13.66
N LEU A 71 7.92 -2.12 -14.92
CA LEU A 71 8.62 -3.28 -15.47
C LEU A 71 10.13 -3.06 -15.59
N GLU A 72 10.55 -1.88 -16.03
CA GLU A 72 11.97 -1.49 -16.11
C GLU A 72 12.61 -1.44 -14.72
N THR A 73 11.94 -0.79 -13.77
CA THR A 73 12.44 -0.65 -12.38
C THR A 73 12.52 -2.00 -11.68
N LYS A 74 11.54 -2.88 -11.89
CA LYS A 74 11.55 -4.24 -11.35
C LYS A 74 12.81 -4.99 -11.78
N ILE A 75 13.18 -4.93 -13.06
CA ILE A 75 14.39 -5.60 -13.57
C ILE A 75 15.65 -5.05 -12.88
N LEU A 76 15.75 -3.73 -12.75
CA LEU A 76 16.89 -3.08 -12.08
C LEU A 76 16.98 -3.49 -10.61
N ALA A 77 15.86 -3.55 -9.91
CA ALA A 77 15.82 -3.89 -8.48
C ALA A 77 16.36 -5.30 -8.19
N GLN A 78 16.18 -6.26 -9.10
CA GLN A 78 16.71 -7.63 -8.94
C GLN A 78 18.24 -7.71 -8.91
N THR A 79 18.94 -6.63 -9.28
CA THR A 79 20.42 -6.57 -9.21
C THR A 79 20.95 -6.02 -7.89
N LEU A 80 20.07 -5.53 -7.03
CA LEU A 80 20.42 -4.89 -5.75
C LEU A 80 20.47 -5.91 -4.61
N GLU A 81 21.00 -5.49 -3.46
CA GLU A 81 20.89 -6.27 -2.23
C GLU A 81 19.42 -6.43 -1.81
N SER A 82 19.16 -7.48 -1.02
CA SER A 82 17.82 -7.87 -0.62
C SER A 82 17.61 -7.63 0.88
N PRO A 83 17.27 -6.40 1.30
CA PRO A 83 17.06 -6.08 2.70
C PRO A 83 15.81 -6.77 3.24
N SER A 84 15.81 -7.07 4.52
CA SER A 84 14.61 -7.49 5.24
C SER A 84 13.68 -6.29 5.48
N VAL A 85 12.39 -6.47 5.19
CA VAL A 85 11.41 -5.37 5.18
C VAL A 85 10.23 -5.71 6.07
N ILE A 86 9.79 -4.73 6.86
CA ILE A 86 8.46 -4.69 7.47
C ILE A 86 7.64 -3.56 6.86
N ALA A 87 6.31 -3.72 6.82
CA ALA A 87 5.39 -2.71 6.34
C ALA A 87 4.19 -2.55 7.29
N GLY A 88 3.49 -1.43 7.17
CA GLY A 88 2.28 -1.15 7.94
C GLY A 88 2.48 -0.11 9.05
N ALA A 89 1.42 0.15 9.80
CA ALA A 89 1.45 1.03 10.97
C ALA A 89 0.53 0.51 12.06
N THR A 90 0.72 1.09 13.23
CA THR A 90 -0.17 0.91 14.37
C THR A 90 -1.43 1.76 14.24
N TRP A 91 -2.54 1.18 14.67
CA TRP A 91 -3.77 1.88 15.00
C TRP A 91 -4.31 1.26 16.29
N LYS A 92 -4.29 2.05 17.37
CA LYS A 92 -4.43 1.53 18.75
C LYS A 92 -3.38 0.44 19.02
N ASP A 93 -3.78 -0.67 19.66
CA ASP A 93 -2.90 -1.77 20.04
C ASP A 93 -2.73 -2.83 18.93
N THR A 94 -3.10 -2.48 17.69
CA THR A 94 -3.00 -3.37 16.53
C THR A 94 -2.11 -2.75 15.48
N TRP A 95 -1.17 -3.54 14.97
CA TRP A 95 -0.42 -3.22 13.77
C TRP A 95 -1.17 -3.78 12.56
N TYR A 96 -1.48 -2.91 11.61
CA TYR A 96 -2.10 -3.26 10.33
C TYR A 96 -1.03 -3.26 9.25
N LEU A 97 -0.89 -4.40 8.57
CA LEU A 97 0.15 -4.65 7.59
C LEU A 97 -0.41 -5.35 6.35
N PRO A 98 0.27 -5.26 5.19
CA PRO A 98 -0.15 -5.98 4.00
C PRO A 98 0.08 -7.49 4.14
N TYR A 99 -0.84 -8.28 3.57
CA TYR A 99 -0.57 -9.70 3.33
C TYR A 99 0.53 -9.89 2.27
N GLY A 100 1.23 -11.01 2.31
CA GLY A 100 2.25 -11.35 1.31
C GLY A 100 1.72 -11.42 -0.12
N ASN A 101 0.48 -11.90 -0.29
CA ASN A 101 -0.21 -11.97 -1.59
C ASN A 101 -0.95 -10.67 -2.01
N SER A 102 -0.78 -9.57 -1.29
CA SER A 102 -1.35 -8.26 -1.63
C SER A 102 -0.50 -7.52 -2.67
N TRP A 103 -1.06 -6.47 -3.28
CA TRP A 103 -0.28 -5.61 -4.19
C TRP A 103 0.93 -4.97 -3.48
N GLN A 104 0.84 -4.60 -2.20
CA GLN A 104 1.96 -4.03 -1.44
C GLN A 104 3.05 -5.08 -1.19
N GLY A 105 2.67 -6.28 -0.76
CA GLY A 105 3.61 -7.39 -0.58
C GLY A 105 4.33 -7.72 -1.88
N LYS A 106 3.59 -7.68 -2.99
CA LYS A 106 4.14 -7.85 -4.33
C LYS A 106 5.09 -6.73 -4.74
N ILE A 107 4.81 -5.46 -4.45
CA ILE A 107 5.76 -4.35 -4.69
C ILE A 107 7.08 -4.60 -3.95
N ILE A 108 7.03 -5.01 -2.69
CA ILE A 108 8.24 -5.26 -1.90
C ILE A 108 9.06 -6.39 -2.55
N ALA A 109 8.42 -7.50 -2.92
CA ALA A 109 9.08 -8.62 -3.59
C ALA A 109 9.66 -8.22 -4.96
N ASP A 110 8.91 -7.48 -5.78
CA ASP A 110 9.38 -7.02 -7.09
C ASP A 110 10.54 -6.01 -6.97
N ALA A 111 10.63 -5.28 -5.86
CA ALA A 111 11.75 -4.42 -5.48
C ALA A 111 12.93 -5.17 -4.85
N ASN A 112 12.93 -6.51 -4.93
CA ASN A 112 13.93 -7.41 -4.34
C ASN A 112 14.01 -7.36 -2.80
N GLY A 113 12.96 -6.91 -2.11
CA GLY A 113 12.91 -6.89 -0.65
C GLY A 113 12.42 -8.21 -0.04
N ASN A 114 13.02 -8.60 1.07
CA ASN A 114 12.62 -9.77 1.87
C ASN A 114 11.56 -9.36 2.90
N TYR A 115 10.29 -9.31 2.48
CA TYR A 115 9.19 -8.99 3.39
C TYR A 115 9.00 -10.06 4.47
N ILE A 116 9.06 -9.68 5.74
CA ILE A 116 9.03 -10.64 6.86
C ILE A 116 7.71 -11.44 6.95
N TYR A 117 6.63 -10.93 6.36
CA TYR A 117 5.33 -11.60 6.29
C TYR A 117 4.97 -12.07 4.87
N ALA A 118 5.96 -12.30 4.00
CA ALA A 118 5.74 -12.71 2.60
C ALA A 118 4.91 -14.00 2.42
N ASN A 119 4.93 -14.91 3.39
CA ASN A 119 4.19 -16.17 3.32
C ASN A 119 2.71 -16.06 3.76
N THR A 120 2.27 -14.89 4.19
CA THR A 120 0.88 -14.68 4.62
C THR A 120 -0.05 -14.53 3.42
N THR A 121 -1.26 -15.08 3.52
CA THR A 121 -2.28 -15.02 2.46
C THR A 121 -3.59 -14.49 3.03
N GLY A 122 -4.20 -13.54 2.34
CA GLY A 122 -5.50 -12.97 2.72
C GLY A 122 -5.96 -11.89 1.76
N THR A 123 -6.98 -11.15 2.19
CA THR A 123 -7.48 -9.93 1.54
C THR A 123 -7.53 -8.81 2.56
N GLY A 124 -7.38 -7.58 2.08
CA GLY A 124 -7.34 -6.41 2.93
C GLY A 124 -6.10 -6.32 3.82
N SER A 125 -6.29 -6.03 5.12
CA SER A 125 -5.20 -5.87 6.09
C SER A 125 -5.00 -7.11 6.95
N LEU A 126 -3.76 -7.57 7.01
CA LEU A 126 -3.31 -8.45 8.09
C LEU A 126 -3.19 -7.63 9.37
N SER A 127 -3.61 -8.21 10.49
CA SER A 127 -3.69 -7.54 11.79
C SER A 127 -2.98 -8.38 12.85
N TYR A 128 -1.94 -7.82 13.46
CA TYR A 128 -1.24 -8.43 14.59
C TYR A 128 -1.15 -7.46 15.76
N ASN A 129 -0.93 -7.97 16.98
CA ASN A 129 -0.60 -7.11 18.11
C ASN A 129 0.81 -6.50 17.91
N VAL A 130 1.04 -5.33 18.50
CA VAL A 130 2.27 -4.55 18.28
C VAL A 130 3.51 -5.30 18.77
N GLU A 131 3.42 -5.99 19.91
CA GLU A 131 4.54 -6.70 20.53
C GLU A 131 5.05 -7.86 19.67
N SER A 132 4.15 -8.64 19.07
CA SER A 132 4.53 -9.70 18.13
C SER A 132 5.26 -9.12 16.92
N VAL A 133 4.76 -8.01 16.37
CA VAL A 133 5.37 -7.37 15.21
C VAL A 133 6.74 -6.80 15.53
N LEU A 134 6.91 -6.15 16.68
CA LEU A 134 8.21 -5.65 17.13
C LEU A 134 9.21 -6.79 17.39
N THR A 135 8.74 -7.94 17.88
CA THR A 135 9.57 -9.13 18.09
C THR A 135 10.03 -9.72 16.76
N ASP A 136 9.12 -9.89 15.80
CA ASP A 136 9.42 -10.43 14.47
C ASP A 136 10.36 -9.49 13.67
N ALA A 137 10.14 -8.18 13.80
CA ALA A 137 10.84 -7.15 13.03
C ALA A 137 12.09 -6.59 13.72
N GLN A 138 12.51 -7.12 14.87
CA GLN A 138 13.64 -6.59 15.65
C GLN A 138 14.95 -6.47 14.85
N ASN A 139 15.11 -7.32 13.82
CA ASN A 139 16.28 -7.35 12.94
C ASN A 139 15.96 -6.87 11.51
N ALA A 140 14.78 -6.30 11.27
CA ALA A 140 14.41 -5.80 9.96
C ALA A 140 15.27 -4.59 9.58
N ASP A 141 15.75 -4.55 8.34
CA ASP A 141 16.59 -3.45 7.84
C ASP A 141 15.75 -2.20 7.53
N ILE A 142 14.51 -2.39 7.07
CA ILE A 142 13.63 -1.33 6.57
C ILE A 142 12.22 -1.47 7.13
N TRP A 143 11.63 -0.36 7.57
CA TRP A 143 10.20 -0.23 7.84
C TRP A 143 9.52 0.74 6.88
N ILE A 144 8.50 0.25 6.15
CA ILE A 144 7.63 1.03 5.27
C ILE A 144 6.33 1.39 6.01
N ALA A 145 6.21 2.63 6.46
CA ALA A 145 5.00 3.12 7.12
C ALA A 145 3.93 3.67 6.13
N PRO A 146 2.63 3.48 6.39
CA PRO A 146 1.55 4.14 5.66
C PRO A 146 1.54 5.64 5.96
N GLY A 147 1.68 6.44 4.90
CA GLY A 147 1.81 7.89 4.99
C GLY A 147 2.61 8.40 3.81
N SER A 148 2.48 9.70 3.52
CA SER A 148 3.11 10.34 2.36
C SER A 148 4.59 10.00 2.27
N ILE A 149 4.96 9.19 1.26
CA ILE A 149 6.19 9.44 0.52
C ILE A 149 5.90 10.78 -0.15
N PRO A 150 6.44 11.93 0.31
CA PRO A 150 6.24 13.18 -0.40
C PRO A 150 6.65 12.94 -1.84
N ALA A 151 5.77 13.21 -2.80
CA ALA A 151 5.93 12.86 -4.21
C ALA A 151 7.38 13.12 -4.68
N ILE A 152 8.20 12.07 -4.64
CA ILE A 152 9.57 12.16 -5.11
C ILE A 152 9.42 12.02 -6.62
N LYS A 153 9.44 13.16 -7.31
CA LYS A 153 9.68 13.22 -8.75
C LYS A 153 10.72 12.17 -9.17
N PRO A 154 10.57 11.62 -10.38
CA PRO A 154 10.35 10.19 -10.63
C PRO A 154 11.44 9.33 -9.97
N TRP A 155 11.05 8.33 -9.17
CA TRP A 155 11.72 7.06 -8.78
C TRP A 155 13.27 6.95 -8.67
N ARG A 156 14.02 8.04 -8.78
CA ARG A 156 15.50 8.13 -8.84
C ARG A 156 16.14 8.19 -7.46
N LYS A 157 15.35 8.03 -6.39
CA LYS A 157 15.81 8.12 -5.00
C LYS A 157 15.30 6.97 -4.12
N ILE A 158 15.10 5.79 -4.69
CA ILE A 158 15.18 4.56 -3.88
C ILE A 158 16.66 4.22 -3.56
N ILE A 159 17.62 4.92 -4.20
CA ILE A 159 19.08 4.69 -4.04
C ILE A 159 19.73 5.59 -2.97
N ALA A 160 18.99 6.48 -2.28
CA ALA A 160 19.58 7.32 -1.23
C ALA A 160 18.60 7.61 -0.09
N LEU A 161 18.46 6.65 0.82
CA LEU A 161 17.99 6.92 2.19
C LEU A 161 18.74 6.05 3.21
N THR A 162 20.06 6.12 3.19
CA THR A 162 20.83 6.04 4.43
C THR A 162 20.84 7.43 5.06
N ALA A 163 20.69 7.50 6.38
CA ALA A 163 20.61 8.72 7.21
C ALA A 163 19.22 9.39 7.37
N SER A 164 18.23 8.63 7.82
CA SER A 164 17.46 8.98 9.04
C SER A 164 16.64 7.75 9.45
N LEU A 165 17.35 6.70 9.84
CA LEU A 165 16.75 5.55 10.51
C LEU A 165 17.15 5.66 11.97
N MET A 166 16.17 5.86 12.84
CA MET A 166 16.34 5.60 14.27
C MET A 166 16.58 4.10 14.39
N PRO A 167 17.75 3.62 14.84
CA PRO A 167 17.94 2.21 15.07
C PRO A 167 17.07 1.78 16.24
N LEU A 168 16.22 0.75 16.05
CA LEU A 168 15.54 0.04 17.14
C LEU A 168 16.51 -0.81 17.99
N LYS A 169 17.81 -0.48 18.01
CA LYS A 169 18.76 -1.06 18.97
C LYS A 169 18.71 -0.25 20.26
N THR A 170 17.84 -0.69 21.16
CA THR A 170 17.90 -0.36 22.58
C THR A 170 19.12 -1.04 23.21
N ASP A 171 20.05 -0.26 23.76
CA ASP A 171 20.60 -0.47 25.11
C ASP A 171 21.52 0.69 25.51
N ARG A 172 21.11 1.45 26.54
CA ARG A 172 21.89 1.78 27.74
C ARG A 172 21.07 2.66 28.68
N SER A 173 20.39 1.99 29.61
CA SER A 173 20.32 2.24 31.05
C SER A 173 20.26 3.68 31.64
N ILE A 174 19.40 3.79 32.70
CA ILE A 174 19.42 4.65 33.92
C ILE A 174 18.36 5.80 33.94
N PRO A 175 17.59 6.03 35.04
CA PRO A 175 16.64 5.15 35.73
C PRO A 175 15.27 5.85 35.99
N LEU A 176 14.32 5.09 36.57
CA LEU A 176 13.19 5.65 37.33
C LEU A 176 13.70 6.53 38.48
N HIS A 177 13.18 7.75 38.63
CA HIS A 177 12.77 8.29 39.94
C HIS A 177 11.86 9.53 39.81
N LEU A 178 10.65 9.37 40.34
CA LEU A 178 9.82 10.29 41.15
C LEU A 178 9.67 11.79 40.79
N MET A 179 8.39 12.19 40.84
CA MET A 179 7.76 13.53 40.84
C MET A 179 7.51 14.18 39.49
#